data_AF-A0A2V9K663-F1
#
_entry.id   AF-A0A2V9K663-F1
#
_cell.length_a   1.000
_cell.length_b   1.000
_cell.length_c   1.000
_cell.angle_alpha   90.00
_cell.angle_beta   90.00
_cell.angle_gamma   90.00
#
_symmetry.space_group_name_H-M   'P 1'
#
loop_
_entity.id
_entity.type
_entity.pdbx_description
1 polymer ?
#
loop_
_entity_poly.entity_id
_entity_poly.type
_entity_poly.pdbx_seq_one_letter_code
_entity_poly.pdbx_strand_id
1 'polypeptide(L)' 'MKSQELAVEAKISETDVDPSLRYFRQRLKIPWAYQVVLESTRDFVEDGIRCLPAADFLAALI' A
#
# COMPACT_ATOMS: atom_id res chain seq x y z
N MET A 1 -4.81 17.00 17.28
CA MET A 1 -4.58 16.97 15.82
C MET A 1 -4.28 15.52 15.46
N LYS A 2 -5.13 14.83 14.68
CA LYS A 2 -4.81 13.46 14.23
C LYS A 2 -3.69 13.59 13.19
N SER A 3 -2.56 12.94 13.42
CA SER A 3 -1.46 12.83 12.47
C SER A 3 -1.97 12.20 11.16
N GLN A 4 -1.62 12.80 10.02
CA GLN A 4 -1.85 12.18 8.71
C GLN A 4 -0.69 11.23 8.42
N GLU A 5 -0.80 10.00 8.90
CA GLU A 5 0.24 8.97 8.71
C GLU A 5 -0.01 8.18 7.42
N LEU A 6 1.07 7.95 6.67
CA LEU A 6 1.08 7.21 5.41
C LEU A 6 2.09 6.07 5.53
N ALA A 7 1.68 4.85 5.16
CA ALA A 7 2.56 3.71 4.96
C ALA A 7 2.60 3.32 3.48
N VAL A 8 3.81 3.15 2.95
CA VAL A 8 4.03 2.63 1.60
C VAL A 8 5.02 1.48 1.71
N GLU A 9 4.58 0.27 1.35
CA GLU A 9 5.46 -0.89 1.20
C GLU A 9 5.77 -1.08 -0.28
N ALA A 10 7.05 -1.12 -0.63
CA ALA A 10 7.50 -1.32 -2.01
C ALA A 10 8.01 -2.75 -2.20
N LYS A 11 7.47 -3.46 -3.18
CA LYS A 11 7.87 -4.83 -3.54
C LYS A 11 8.27 -4.93 -5.01
N ILE A 12 9.18 -5.86 -5.31
CA ILE A 12 9.52 -6.20 -6.70
C ILE A 12 8.36 -6.97 -7.32
N SER A 13 7.93 -8.06 -6.70
CA SER A 13 6.82 -8.89 -7.14
C SER A 13 5.99 -9.37 -5.94
N GLU A 14 4.68 -9.46 -6.12
CA GLU A 14 3.72 -9.95 -5.13
C GLU A 14 2.32 -10.03 -5.77
N THR A 15 1.48 -10.98 -5.36
CA THR A 15 0.08 -11.09 -5.83
C THR A 15 -0.95 -10.68 -4.80
N ASP A 16 -0.61 -10.76 -3.51
CA ASP A 16 -1.53 -10.52 -2.40
C ASP A 16 -0.99 -9.42 -1.46
N VAL A 17 -1.82 -8.94 -0.53
CA VAL A 17 -1.35 -7.94 0.45
C VAL A 17 -0.47 -8.60 1.52
N ASP A 18 0.66 -7.99 1.85
CA ASP A 18 1.56 -8.51 2.89
C ASP A 18 0.87 -8.54 4.27
N PRO A 19 0.86 -9.69 4.96
CA PRO A 19 0.30 -9.80 6.31
C PRO A 19 0.93 -8.82 7.32
N SER A 20 2.20 -8.46 7.13
CA SER A 20 2.93 -7.51 7.98
C SER A 20 2.38 -6.10 7.82
N LEU A 21 2.17 -5.64 6.57
CA LEU A 21 1.56 -4.34 6.30
C LEU A 21 0.14 -4.27 6.89
N ARG A 22 -0.65 -5.34 6.74
CA ARG A 22 -1.96 -5.48 7.38
C ARG A 22 -1.88 -5.36 8.90
N TYR A 23 -0.95 -6.07 9.53
CA TYR A 23 -0.72 -6.01 10.97
C TYR A 23 -0.34 -4.60 11.46
N PHE A 24 0.65 -3.96 10.84
CA PHE A 24 1.11 -2.64 11.25
C PHE A 24 0.04 -1.56 11.05
N ARG A 25 -0.69 -1.60 9.93
CA ARG A 25 -1.82 -0.70 9.69
C ARG A 25 -2.84 -0.78 10.81
N GLN A 26 -3.28 -1.99 11.18
CA GLN A 26 -4.27 -2.20 12.24
C GLN A 26 -3.73 -1.77 13.61
N ARG A 27 -2.49 -2.15 13.93
CA ARG A 27 -1.88 -1.93 15.24
C ARG A 27 -1.55 -0.46 15.52
N LEU A 28 -1.14 0.28 14.48
CA LEU A 28 -0.76 1.69 14.56
C LEU A 28 -1.90 2.62 14.13
N LYS A 29 -3.02 2.07 13.62
CA LYS A 29 -4.19 2.81 13.12
C LYS A 29 -3.84 3.76 11.97
N ILE A 30 -2.94 3.32 11.08
CA ILE A 30 -2.48 4.09 9.92
C ILE A 30 -3.68 4.29 8.97
N PRO A 31 -4.06 5.54 8.66
CA PRO A 31 -5.23 5.81 7.84
C PRO A 31 -5.01 5.49 6.35
N TRP A 32 -3.78 5.67 5.85
CA TRP A 32 -3.43 5.47 4.44
C TRP A 32 -2.31 4.44 4.31
N ALA A 33 -2.58 3.31 3.66
CA ALA A 33 -1.62 2.24 3.47
C ALA A 33 -1.65 1.74 2.01
N TYR A 34 -0.48 1.67 1.41
CA TYR A 34 -0.29 1.24 0.02
C TYR A 34 0.76 0.14 -0.04
N GLN A 35 0.51 -0.88 -0.85
CA GLN A 35 1.53 -1.80 -1.32
C GLN A 35 1.77 -1.51 -2.80
N VAL A 36 2.96 -1.02 -3.14
CA VAL A 36 3.35 -0.70 -4.51
C VAL A 36 4.23 -1.81 -5.05
N VAL A 37 3.83 -2.40 -6.18
CA VAL A 37 4.51 -3.58 -6.74
C VAL A 37 5.07 -3.23 -8.12
N LEU A 38 6.37 -3.48 -8.33
CA LEU A 38 7.04 -3.18 -9.61
C LEU A 38 6.53 -4.06 -10.75
N GLU A 39 6.42 -5.37 -10.50
CA GLU A 39 5.99 -6.39 -11.47
C GLU A 39 4.51 -6.73 -11.29
N SER A 40 3.63 -5.73 -11.32
CA SER A 40 2.17 -5.92 -11.21
C SER A 40 1.42 -5.09 -12.26
N THR A 41 0.26 -5.60 -12.65
CA THR A 41 -0.75 -4.89 -13.45
C THR A 41 -2.08 -4.75 -12.71
N ARG A 42 -2.13 -5.22 -11.46
CA ARG A 42 -3.34 -5.25 -10.65
C ARG A 42 -3.41 -4.04 -9.74
N ASP A 43 -4.55 -3.37 -9.74
CA ASP A 43 -4.94 -2.35 -8.76
C ASP A 43 -6.19 -2.83 -8.01
N PHE A 44 -6.08 -3.01 -6.70
CA PHE A 44 -7.17 -3.50 -5.86
C PHE A 44 -7.03 -3.00 -4.43
N VAL A 45 -8.13 -3.10 -3.68
CA VAL A 45 -8.15 -2.77 -2.25
C VAL A 45 -8.51 -4.02 -1.47
N GLU A 46 -7.70 -4.36 -0.48
CA GLU A 46 -7.93 -5.46 0.45
C GLU A 46 -7.61 -4.99 1.88
N ASP A 47 -8.53 -5.23 2.82
CA ASP A 47 -8.37 -4.86 4.24
C ASP A 47 -7.97 -3.39 4.49
N GLY A 48 -8.39 -2.49 3.59
CA GLY A 48 -8.09 -1.06 3.65
C GLY A 48 -6.65 -0.71 3.26
N ILE A 49 -5.96 -1.61 2.55
CA ILE A 49 -4.68 -1.39 1.87
C ILE A 49 -4.95 -1.40 0.37
N ARG A 50 -4.48 -0.37 -0.34
CA ARG A 50 -4.51 -0.38 -1.81
C ARG A 50 -3.21 -1.01 -2.33
N CYS A 51 -3.33 -2.07 -3.10
CA CYS A 51 -2.22 -2.68 -3.82
C CYS A 51 -2.31 -2.26 -5.28
N LEU A 52 -1.25 -1.66 -5.82
CA LEU A 52 -1.24 -1.12 -7.19
C LEU A 52 0.16 -1.17 -7.82
N PRO A 53 0.28 -1.06 -9.15
CA PRO A 53 1.58 -0.95 -9.81
C PRO A 53 2.36 0.28 -9.33
N ALA A 54 3.68 0.13 -9.15
CA ALA A 54 4.53 1.23 -8.71
C ALA A 54 4.50 2.44 -9.67
N ALA A 55 4.38 2.18 -10.98
CA ALA A 55 4.27 3.23 -11.99
C ALA A 55 3.01 4.10 -11.78
N ASP A 56 1.86 3.48 -11.50
CA ASP A 56 0.60 4.19 -11.29
C ASP A 56 0.60 5.01 -10.00
N PHE A 57 1.20 4.46 -8.93
CA PHE A 57 1.36 5.19 -7.68
C PHE A 57 2.24 6.43 -7.85
N LEU A 58 3.40 6.30 -8.52
CA LEU A 58 4.34 7.41 -8.72
C LEU A 58 3.79 8.46 -9.69
N ALA A 59 3.05 8.05 -10.73
CA ALA A 59 2.41 8.97 -11.67
C ALA A 59 1.38 9.90 -10.99
N ALA A 60 0.80 9.47 -9.86
CA ALA A 60 -0.14 10.28 -9.09
C ALA A 60 0.53 11.30 -8.13
N LEU A 61 1.86 11.34 -8.04
CA LEU A 61 2.60 12.25 -7.15
C LEU A 61 3.01 13.57 -7.80
N ILE A 62 2.78 13.75 -9.09
CA ILE A 62 3.15 14.94 -9.88
C ILE A 62 1.94 15.73 -10.36
#